data_AF-A0A839QRC4-F1
#
_entry.id   AF-A0A839QRC4-F1
#
_cell.length_a   1.000
_cell.length_b   1.000
_cell.length_c   1.000
_cell.angle_alpha   90.00
_cell.angle_beta   90.00
_cell.angle_gamma   90.00
#
_symmetry.space_group_name_H-M   'P 1'
#
loop_
_entity.id
_entity.type
_entity.pdbx_description
1 polymer ?
#
loop_
_entity_poly.entity_id
_entity_poly.type
_entity_poly.pdbx_seq_one_letter_code
_entity_poly.pdbx_strand_id
1 'polypeptide(L)' 'MTFLASVSPKNWIAVAVIILAVIFIVQNRATVSITVFFMQFQAPLWVSLGIVLLVGWLAGRFSFRKRK' A
#
# COMPACT_ATOMS: atom_id res chain seq x y z
N MET A 1 32.34 0.44 6.69
CA MET A 1 31.06 1.13 6.47
C MET A 1 30.84 1.39 4.97
N THR A 2 30.60 0.36 4.16
CA THR A 2 30.53 0.50 2.68
C THR A 2 29.27 -0.07 2.04
N PHE A 3 28.31 -0.58 2.83
CA PHE A 3 27.06 -1.15 2.31
C PHE A 3 26.01 -0.11 1.89
N LEU A 4 26.06 1.12 2.42
CA LEU A 4 25.09 2.18 2.11
C LEU A 4 25.41 2.92 0.80
N ALA A 5 26.66 2.87 0.33
CA ALA A 5 27.14 3.65 -0.82
C ALA A 5 26.79 3.04 -2.19
N SER A 6 26.40 1.75 -2.25
CA SER A 6 26.03 1.05 -3.49
C SER A 6 24.52 0.93 -3.69
N VAL A 7 23.72 1.60 -2.85
CA VAL A 7 22.26 1.50 -2.87
C VAL A 7 21.71 2.50 -3.88
N SER A 8 21.16 1.99 -4.99
CA SER A 8 20.50 2.80 -6.03
C SER A 8 19.43 3.72 -5.42
N PRO A 9 19.19 4.93 -5.96
CA PRO A 9 18.11 5.79 -5.51
C PRO A 9 16.74 5.10 -5.42
N LYS A 10 16.47 4.12 -6.30
CA LYS A 10 15.25 3.30 -6.25
C LYS A 10 15.11 2.50 -4.96
N ASN A 11 16.21 1.95 -4.46
CA ASN A 11 16.22 1.15 -3.23
C ASN A 11 15.97 2.05 -2.01
N TRP A 12 16.51 3.28 -2.01
CA TRP A 12 16.21 4.27 -0.96
C TRP A 12 14.73 4.68 -0.94
N ILE A 13 14.11 4.86 -2.12
CA ILE A 13 12.68 5.12 -2.21
C ILE A 13 11.88 3.94 -1.64
N ALA A 14 12.25 2.70 -1.98
CA ALA A 14 11.59 1.52 -1.44
C ALA A 14 11.68 1.45 0.10
N VAL A 15 12.86 1.74 0.66
CA VAL A 15 13.05 1.81 2.12
C VAL A 15 12.16 2.90 2.74
N ALA A 16 12.15 4.11 2.15
CA ALA A 16 11.31 5.20 2.63
C ALA A 16 9.82 4.83 2.61
N VAL A 17 9.34 4.20 1.53
CA VAL A 17 7.95 3.72 1.42
C VAL A 17 7.64 2.68 2.50
N ILE A 18 8.54 1.73 2.77
CA ILE A 18 8.34 0.74 3.84
C ILE A 18 8.23 1.43 5.20
N ILE A 19 9.12 2.37 5.50
CA ILE A 19 9.08 3.12 6.76
C ILE A 19 7.76 3.89 6.90
N LEU A 20 7.35 4.61 5.85
CA LEU A 20 6.08 5.33 5.83
C LEU A 20 4.89 4.39 6.01
N ALA A 21 4.89 3.23 5.38
CA ALA A 21 3.83 2.22 5.55
C ALA A 21 3.74 1.73 7.00
N VAL A 22 4.88 1.45 7.64
CA VAL A 22 4.92 1.03 9.05
C VAL A 22 4.35 2.14 9.96
N ILE A 23 4.82 3.38 9.78
CA ILE A 23 4.32 4.53 10.55
C ILE A 23 2.81 4.69 10.35
N PHE A 24 2.35 4.61 9.10
CA PHE A 24 0.94 4.73 8.76
C PHE A 24 0.09 3.66 9.45
N ILE A 25 0.52 2.39 9.44
CA ILE A 25 -0.16 1.28 10.13
C ILE A 25 -0.21 1.53 11.64
N VAL A 26 0.91 1.95 12.24
CA VAL A 26 0.99 2.16 13.70
C VAL A 26 0.12 3.33 14.14
N GLN A 27 0.11 4.43 13.38
CA GLN A 27 -0.65 5.63 13.74
C GLN A 27 -2.15 5.49 13.45
N ASN A 28 -2.54 4.75 12.41
CA ASN A 28 -3.93 4.66 11.96
C ASN A 28 -4.59 3.34 12.37
N ARG A 29 -4.35 2.88 13.61
CA ARG A 29 -4.99 1.65 14.13
C ARG A 29 -6.44 1.84 14.53
N ALA A 30 -6.85 3.08 14.81
CA ALA A 30 -8.22 3.40 15.16
C ALA A 30 -9.16 3.03 14.00
N THR A 31 -10.29 2.41 14.34
CA THR A 31 -11.34 2.09 13.38
C THR A 31 -12.11 3.35 13.03
N VAL A 32 -12.29 3.61 11.75
CA VAL A 32 -13.15 4.67 11.22
C VAL A 32 -14.32 4.06 10.47
N SER A 33 -15.43 4.80 10.37
CA SER A 33 -16.57 4.39 9.54
C SER A 33 -16.26 4.68 8.07
N ILE A 34 -16.42 3.67 7.22
CA ILE A 34 -16.13 3.72 5.79
C ILE A 34 -17.35 3.17 5.05
N THR A 35 -17.85 3.93 4.08
CA THR A 35 -18.95 3.49 3.23
C THR A 35 -18.40 2.85 1.96
N VAL A 36 -18.80 1.61 1.69
CA VAL A 36 -18.46 0.90 0.45
C VAL A 36 -19.75 0.53 -0.27
N PHE A 37 -19.93 1.11 -1.46
CA PHE A 37 -21.18 1.13 -2.22
C PHE A 37 -22.35 1.70 -1.40
N PHE A 38 -23.03 0.86 -0.62
CA PHE A 38 -24.22 1.21 0.18
C PHE A 38 -24.12 0.71 1.63
N MET A 39 -23.02 0.05 1.99
CA MET A 39 -22.85 -0.59 3.29
C MET A 39 -21.77 0.14 4.09
N GLN A 40 -22.03 0.36 5.38
CA GLN A 40 -21.07 0.96 6.31
C GLN A 40 -20.24 -0.13 6.98
N PHE A 41 -18.93 0.09 7.01
CA PHE A 41 -17.96 -0.81 7.64
C PHE A 41 -17.10 -0.03 8.62
N GLN A 42 -16.69 -0.69 9.69
CA GLN A 42 -15.68 -0.16 10.61
C GLN A 42 -14.37 -0.86 10.33
N ALA A 43 -13.36 -0.12 9.90
CA ALA A 43 -12.04 -0.66 9.65
C ALA A 43 -10.96 0.40 9.93
N PRO A 44 -9.76 -0.03 10.32
CA PRO A 44 -8.59 0.84 10.29
C PRO A 44 -8.30 1.27 8.84
N LEU A 45 -7.92 2.53 8.65
CA LEU A 45 -7.67 3.09 7.31
C LEU A 45 -6.66 2.28 6.48
N TRP A 46 -5.63 1.74 7.13
CA TRP A 46 -4.59 0.95 6.44
C TRP A 46 -5.10 -0.35 5.86
N VAL A 47 -6.11 -0.97 6.46
CA VAL A 47 -6.73 -2.18 5.93
C VAL A 47 -7.45 -1.85 4.63
N SER A 48 -8.28 -0.80 4.64
CA SER A 48 -9.06 -0.40 3.49
C SER A 48 -8.19 0.00 2.31
N LEU A 49 -7.16 0.81 2.53
CA LEU A 49 -6.21 1.17 1.48
C LEU A 49 -5.42 -0.04 0.97
N GLY A 50 -5.02 -0.96 1.85
CA GLY A 50 -4.37 -2.21 1.48
C GLY A 50 -5.24 -3.07 0.56
N ILE A 51 -6.54 -3.21 0.88
CA ILE A 51 -7.50 -3.94 0.05
C ILE A 51 -7.63 -3.28 -1.33
N VAL A 52 -7.83 -1.97 -1.39
CA VAL A 52 -7.96 -1.24 -2.66
C VAL A 52 -6.69 -1.39 -3.50
N LEU A 53 -5.52 -1.27 -2.89
CA LEU A 53 -4.23 -1.47 -3.57
C LEU A 53 -4.11 -2.90 -4.13
N LEU A 54 -4.45 -3.92 -3.34
CA LEU A 54 -4.43 -5.32 -3.79
C LEU A 54 -5.38 -5.56 -4.95
N VAL A 55 -6.62 -5.05 -4.87
CA VAL A 55 -7.62 -5.16 -5.94
C VAL A 55 -7.14 -4.49 -7.21
N GLY A 56 -6.65 -3.25 -7.12
CA GLY A 56 -6.10 -2.52 -8.28
C GLY A 56 -4.90 -3.23 -8.90
N TRP A 57 -3.99 -3.75 -8.07
CA TRP A 57 -2.83 -4.51 -8.53
C TRP A 57 -3.23 -5.80 -9.25
N LEU A 58 -4.17 -6.57 -8.69
CA LEU A 58 -4.71 -7.77 -9.33
C LEU A 58 -5.38 -7.41 -10.66
N ALA A 59 -6.26 -6.41 -10.67
CA ALA A 59 -6.94 -5.95 -11.87
C ALA A 59 -5.95 -5.55 -12.97
N GLY A 60 -4.91 -4.77 -12.62
CA GLY A 60 -3.83 -4.39 -13.53
C GLY A 60 -3.07 -5.62 -14.06
N ARG A 61 -2.62 -6.50 -13.18
CA ARG A 61 -1.89 -7.73 -13.57
C ARG A 61 -2.67 -8.57 -14.59
N PHE A 62 -3.99 -8.69 -14.43
CA PHE A 62 -4.83 -9.43 -15.38
C PHE A 62 -5.19 -8.63 -16.65
N SER A 63 -5.25 -7.30 -16.57
CA SER A 63 -5.54 -6.42 -17.71
C SER A 63 -4.36 -6.26 -18.67
N PHE A 64 -3.12 -6.33 -18.18
CA PHE A 64 -1.91 -6.17 -19.01
C PHE A 64 -1.45 -7.44 -19.75
N ARG A 65 -2.19 -8.56 -19.64
CA ARG A 65 -1.89 -9.80 -20.39
C ARG A 65 -2.39 -9.82 -21.85
N LYS A 66 -2.94 -8.72 -22.36
CA LYS A 66 -3.36 -8.57 -23.77
C LYS A 66 -2.77 -7.32 -24.42
N ARG A 67 -1.47 -7.31 -24.65
CA ARG A 67 -0.86 -6.58 -25.78
C ARG A 67 0.20 -7.49 -26.40
N LYS A 68 -0.22 -8.19 -27.45
CA LYS A 68 0.69 -8.65 -28.52
C LYS A 68 1.26 -7.41 -29.21
#